data_AF-A0A9X1R9X2-F1
#
_entry.id   AF-A0A9X1R9X2-F1
#
_cell.length_a   1.000
_cell.length_b   1.000
_cell.length_c   1.000
_cell.angle_alpha   90.00
_cell.angle_beta   90.00
_cell.angle_gamma   90.00
#
_symmetry.space_group_name_H-M   'P 1'
#
loop_
_entity.id
_entity.type
_entity.pdbx_description
1 polymer ?
#
loop_
_entity_poly.entity_id
_entity_poly.type
_entity_poly.pdbx_seq_one_letter_code
_entity_poly.pdbx_strand_id
1 'polypeptide(L)'
;MATLDTKGAEASYLRNVIEGLGRTTVVLDVGTSKAGSDKEPTDGGRAVSPVELLNDIAQSARKMVDDLRQSGAISAIVGIAGGKGSAVFGEVVRDLPYGFPKLLVSSARPALLAELAVHNDIILYPTLVDLFGINAFTQRVLDNAGRAVAAMQYEPSRQRRRKKIVAITAFGVTTPAANQCVRRLGEAGLDAIVFPANGAGGRKMEQLIAAGEFDAVIDLTTTELADEIVGGTASAGPDRLKAAADRSIPQVVAPGAVDMVNFGPPSSVPDQFRCRQFYSHTRYTTLMRTTPSENASIGRLTAERLSRAEAPAIVLWPAKGVSDYDRDGGVFRDCNADRAWLDAVKNNLPPKITVRELNCHINDPEFAEAAASWILEQLAQEG
;
A
#
# COMPACT_ATOMS: atom_id res chain seq x y z
N MET A 1 -2.46 22.42 10.79
CA MET A 1 -1.25 21.92 11.49
C MET A 1 -0.02 22.60 10.92
N ALA A 2 0.85 23.16 11.77
CA ALA A 2 2.12 23.76 11.35
C ALA A 2 3.09 23.85 12.54
N THR A 3 4.38 24.06 12.26
CA THR A 3 5.37 24.45 13.26
C THR A 3 5.26 25.96 13.49
N LEU A 4 4.46 26.41 14.48
CA LEU A 4 4.11 27.85 14.60
C LEU A 4 5.29 28.73 14.99
N ASP A 5 6.33 28.13 15.59
CA ASP A 5 7.62 28.76 15.88
C ASP A 5 8.33 29.30 14.62
N THR A 6 8.04 28.72 13.46
CA THR A 6 8.72 29.03 12.18
C THR A 6 7.77 29.39 11.05
N LYS A 7 6.52 28.94 11.11
CA LYS A 7 5.50 29.07 10.05
C LYS A 7 4.18 29.68 10.57
N GLY A 8 4.25 30.47 11.64
CA GLY A 8 3.08 31.08 12.27
C GLY A 8 2.34 32.06 11.34
N ALA A 9 3.06 32.81 10.51
CA ALA A 9 2.47 33.76 9.57
C ALA A 9 1.68 33.04 8.45
N GLU A 10 2.27 31.99 7.88
CA GLU A 10 1.67 31.14 6.86
C GLU A 10 0.45 30.40 7.38
N ALA A 11 0.55 29.81 8.58
CA ALA A 11 -0.57 29.15 9.24
C ALA A 11 -1.73 30.12 9.51
N SER A 12 -1.42 31.33 9.99
CA SER A 12 -2.43 32.36 10.25
C SER A 12 -3.09 32.84 8.95
N TYR A 13 -2.33 33.03 7.88
CA TYR A 13 -2.87 33.43 6.59
C TYR A 13 -3.84 32.38 6.02
N LEU A 14 -3.41 31.10 5.98
CA LEU A 14 -4.26 30.01 5.50
C LEU A 14 -5.53 29.86 6.34
N ARG A 15 -5.41 30.01 7.67
CA ARG A 15 -6.56 30.00 8.58
C ARG A 15 -7.58 31.06 8.18
N ASN A 16 -7.14 32.31 7.97
CA ASN A 16 -8.03 33.41 7.61
C ASN A 16 -8.73 33.18 6.26
N VAL A 17 -8.04 32.57 5.29
CA VAL A 17 -8.65 32.18 4.00
C VAL A 17 -9.78 31.16 4.22
N ILE A 18 -9.53 30.13 5.03
CA ILE A 18 -10.52 29.06 5.31
C ILE A 18 -11.72 29.63 6.09
N GLU A 19 -11.47 30.46 7.10
CA GLU A 19 -12.52 31.11 7.90
C GLU A 19 -13.34 32.10 7.07
N GLY A 20 -12.70 32.85 6.17
CA GLY A 20 -13.38 33.73 5.22
C GLY A 20 -14.30 32.99 4.25
N LEU A 21 -14.16 31.68 4.11
CA LEU A 21 -15.03 30.80 3.32
C LEU A 21 -16.10 30.09 4.17
N GLY A 22 -16.27 30.49 5.44
CA GLY A 22 -17.35 30.03 6.30
C GLY A 22 -17.06 28.73 7.07
N ARG A 23 -15.79 28.30 7.18
CA ARG A 23 -15.41 27.13 7.99
C ARG A 23 -14.73 27.54 9.28
N THR A 24 -15.06 26.85 10.37
CA THR A 24 -14.34 26.98 11.64
C THR A 24 -13.02 26.23 11.58
N THR A 25 -11.99 26.76 12.23
CA THR A 25 -10.66 26.13 12.27
C THR A 25 -10.23 25.83 13.71
N VAL A 26 -9.41 24.78 13.84
CA VAL A 26 -8.64 24.47 15.06
C VAL A 26 -7.17 24.44 14.65
N VAL A 27 -6.32 25.20 15.36
CA VAL A 27 -4.89 25.28 15.04
C VAL A 27 -4.12 24.28 15.91
N LEU A 28 -3.41 23.37 15.24
CA LEU A 28 -2.50 22.42 15.86
C LEU A 28 -1.05 22.87 15.65
N ASP A 29 -0.38 23.24 16.73
CA ASP A 29 1.04 23.58 16.78
C ASP A 29 1.88 22.32 17.00
N VAL A 30 2.84 22.08 16.11
CA VAL A 30 3.83 21.00 16.22
C VAL A 30 5.26 21.52 16.22
N GLY A 31 5.45 22.80 16.59
CA GLY A 31 6.75 23.42 16.76
C GLY A 31 7.55 22.79 17.91
N THR A 32 8.87 22.76 17.74
CA THR A 32 9.78 22.13 18.73
C THR A 32 10.24 23.11 19.80
N SER A 33 10.14 24.43 19.57
CA SER A 33 10.69 25.45 20.46
C SER A 33 10.10 25.46 21.86
N LYS A 34 8.81 25.11 22.02
CA LYS A 34 8.16 25.01 23.35
C LYS A 34 8.42 23.67 24.05
N ALA A 35 8.70 22.61 23.30
CA ALA A 35 8.98 21.29 23.84
C ALA A 35 10.45 21.13 24.28
N GLY A 36 11.35 21.97 23.77
CA GLY A 36 12.76 22.03 24.17
C GLY A 36 13.06 22.91 25.39
N SER A 37 12.13 23.77 25.82
CA SER A 37 12.32 24.68 26.97
C SER A 37 12.02 24.05 28.33
N ASP A 38 11.29 22.93 28.38
CA ASP A 38 10.81 22.31 29.62
C ASP A 38 11.65 21.09 30.07
N LYS A 39 12.77 20.81 29.42
CA LYS A 39 13.73 19.78 29.85
C LYS A 39 15.07 20.44 30.17
N GLU A 40 15.20 21.00 31.39
CA GLU A 40 16.53 21.16 31.97
C GLU A 40 17.22 19.78 31.97
N PRO A 41 18.52 19.68 31.63
CA PRO A 41 19.23 18.43 31.73
C PRO A 41 19.29 18.05 33.21
N THR A 42 18.40 17.15 33.64
CA THR A 42 18.56 16.46 34.91
C THR A 42 19.89 15.70 34.84
N ASP A 43 20.74 15.98 35.83
CA ASP A 43 22.09 15.49 36.01
C ASP A 43 22.22 14.01 35.59
N GLY A 44 22.87 13.76 34.43
CA GLY A 44 23.11 12.42 33.87
C GLY A 44 22.18 11.92 32.75
N GLY A 45 21.18 12.67 32.30
CA GLY A 45 20.24 12.26 31.23
C GLY A 45 20.78 12.46 29.80
N ARG A 46 20.68 11.43 28.94
CA ARG A 46 20.97 11.54 27.49
C ARG A 46 20.21 12.73 26.87
N ALA A 47 20.90 13.56 26.10
CA ALA A 47 20.26 14.59 25.29
C ALA A 47 19.26 13.92 24.34
N VAL A 48 17.98 14.27 24.45
CA VAL A 48 16.92 13.77 23.57
C VAL A 48 17.28 14.18 22.15
N SER A 49 17.38 13.18 21.25
CA SER A 49 17.72 13.48 19.87
C SER A 49 16.60 14.31 19.21
N PRO A 50 16.92 15.19 18.24
CA PRO A 50 15.90 15.91 17.48
C PRO A 50 14.86 15.00 16.82
N VAL A 51 15.21 13.73 16.55
CA VAL A 51 14.31 12.74 15.96
C VAL A 51 13.32 12.21 17.01
N GLU A 52 13.80 11.85 18.20
CA GLU A 52 12.93 11.41 19.31
C GLU A 52 11.91 12.48 19.67
N LEU A 53 12.34 13.76 19.75
CA LEU A 53 11.43 14.86 20.02
C LEU A 53 10.32 15.00 18.96
N LEU A 54 10.66 14.87 17.68
CA LEU A 54 9.68 14.95 16.59
C LEU A 54 8.69 13.76 16.62
N ASN A 55 9.17 12.58 17.02
CA ASN A 55 8.31 11.40 17.18
C ASN A 55 7.32 11.59 18.33
N ASP A 56 7.76 12.09 19.48
CA ASP A 56 6.88 12.37 20.63
C ASP A 56 5.79 13.40 20.27
N ILE A 57 6.20 14.48 19.58
CA ILE A 57 5.27 15.50 19.08
C ILE A 57 4.26 14.89 18.10
N ALA A 58 4.73 14.06 17.16
CA ALA A 58 3.86 13.41 16.18
C ALA A 58 2.86 12.45 16.85
N GLN A 59 3.27 11.67 17.85
CA GLN A 59 2.39 10.75 18.58
C GLN A 59 1.32 11.50 19.36
N SER A 60 1.70 12.57 20.07
CA SER A 60 0.75 13.41 20.81
C SER A 60 -0.27 14.08 19.88
N ALA A 61 0.23 14.66 18.78
CA ALA A 61 -0.61 15.29 17.75
C ALA A 61 -1.54 14.28 17.06
N ARG A 62 -1.08 13.06 16.77
CA ARG A 62 -1.87 11.96 16.19
C ARG A 62 -3.08 11.61 17.07
N LYS A 63 -2.86 11.45 18.38
CA LYS A 63 -3.94 11.17 19.33
C LYS A 63 -4.98 12.29 19.34
N MET A 64 -4.53 13.54 19.44
CA MET A 64 -5.44 14.71 19.43
C MET A 64 -6.24 14.79 18.13
N VAL A 65 -5.61 14.54 16.98
CA VAL A 65 -6.27 14.54 15.68
C VAL A 65 -7.32 13.43 15.59
N ASP A 66 -7.06 12.24 16.12
CA ASP A 66 -8.07 11.17 16.14
C ASP A 66 -9.23 11.49 17.10
N ASP A 67 -8.97 12.04 18.29
CA ASP A 67 -10.01 12.48 19.22
C ASP A 67 -10.94 13.55 18.58
N LEU A 68 -10.35 14.52 17.88
CA LEU A 68 -11.09 15.56 17.14
C LEU A 68 -11.90 14.97 15.97
N ARG A 69 -11.37 13.96 15.28
CA ARG A 69 -12.08 13.27 14.20
C ARG A 69 -13.25 12.45 14.76
N GLN A 70 -13.02 11.67 15.81
CA GLN A 70 -14.04 10.81 16.43
C GLN A 70 -15.21 11.60 16.98
N SER A 71 -14.94 12.76 17.59
CA SER A 71 -15.97 13.68 18.08
C SER A 71 -16.70 14.46 16.97
N GLY A 72 -16.23 14.38 15.71
CA GLY A 72 -16.76 15.15 14.59
C GLY A 72 -16.36 16.63 14.59
N ALA A 73 -15.42 17.04 15.45
CA ALA A 73 -14.93 18.41 15.55
C ALA A 73 -14.12 18.85 14.31
N ILE A 74 -13.52 17.89 13.58
CA ILE A 74 -12.84 18.15 12.31
C ILE A 74 -13.42 17.28 11.18
N SER A 75 -13.48 17.86 9.98
CA SER A 75 -13.88 17.21 8.74
C SER A 75 -12.78 17.23 7.67
N ALA A 76 -11.65 17.85 7.97
CA ALA A 76 -10.47 17.92 7.11
C ALA A 76 -9.25 18.29 7.97
N ILE A 77 -8.07 17.94 7.48
CA ILE A 77 -6.79 18.41 8.04
C ILE A 77 -5.92 19.00 6.93
N VAL A 78 -5.36 20.19 7.19
CA VAL A 78 -4.38 20.83 6.32
C VAL A 78 -3.07 21.14 7.06
N GLY A 79 -1.96 20.78 6.44
CA GLY A 79 -0.60 21.02 6.90
C GLY A 79 0.12 22.07 6.06
N ILE A 80 0.93 22.92 6.69
CA ILE A 80 1.92 23.77 6.01
C ILE A 80 3.29 23.43 6.59
N ALA A 81 4.21 22.95 5.75
CA ALA A 81 5.49 22.45 6.24
C ALA A 81 6.66 22.51 5.25
N GLY A 82 7.88 22.49 5.78
CA GLY A 82 9.08 22.11 5.03
C GLY A 82 9.36 20.61 5.22
N GLY A 83 10.62 20.18 5.03
CA GLY A 83 11.01 18.76 5.16
C GLY A 83 10.60 18.11 6.50
N LYS A 84 11.08 18.65 7.64
CA LYS A 84 10.81 18.07 8.97
C LYS A 84 9.32 18.05 9.31
N GLY A 85 8.62 19.17 9.12
CA GLY A 85 7.19 19.25 9.40
C GLY A 85 6.34 18.34 8.49
N SER A 86 6.80 18.06 7.26
CA SER A 86 6.10 17.13 6.36
C SER A 86 6.20 15.69 6.85
N ALA A 87 7.35 15.29 7.39
CA ALA A 87 7.51 13.99 8.03
C ALA A 87 6.57 13.84 9.24
N VAL A 88 6.52 14.84 10.12
CA VAL A 88 5.58 14.87 11.27
C VAL A 88 4.13 14.82 10.77
N PHE A 89 3.77 15.58 9.73
CA PHE A 89 2.42 15.54 9.16
C PHE A 89 2.04 14.12 8.72
N GLY A 90 2.95 13.42 8.02
CA GLY A 90 2.78 12.04 7.62
C GLY A 90 2.46 11.09 8.78
N GLU A 91 3.18 11.22 9.89
CA GLU A 91 2.94 10.44 11.10
C GLU A 91 1.60 10.76 11.76
N VAL A 92 1.24 12.04 11.83
CA VAL A 92 0.01 12.51 12.48
C VAL A 92 -1.24 12.03 11.74
N VAL A 93 -1.23 12.02 10.42
CA VAL A 93 -2.40 11.65 9.60
C VAL A 93 -2.49 10.17 9.28
N ARG A 94 -1.53 9.36 9.75
CA ARG A 94 -1.34 7.96 9.32
C ARG A 94 -2.56 7.07 9.54
N ASP A 95 -3.31 7.30 10.62
CA ASP A 95 -4.49 6.48 10.96
C ASP A 95 -5.81 7.10 10.50
N LEU A 96 -5.77 8.28 9.89
CA LEU A 96 -7.00 8.90 9.43
C LEU A 96 -7.62 8.04 8.33
N PRO A 97 -8.95 7.83 8.35
CA PRO A 97 -9.62 6.99 7.37
C PRO A 97 -9.30 7.41 5.94
N TYR A 98 -9.23 6.43 5.05
CA TYR A 98 -9.17 6.70 3.61
C TYR A 98 -10.40 7.52 3.19
N GLY A 99 -10.20 8.52 2.34
CA GLY A 99 -11.22 9.49 1.94
C GLY A 99 -11.39 10.66 2.91
N PHE A 100 -10.83 10.61 4.13
CA PHE A 100 -10.77 11.80 5.00
C PHE A 100 -9.91 12.88 4.32
N PRO A 101 -10.36 14.12 4.14
CA PRO A 101 -9.58 15.17 3.48
C PRO A 101 -8.27 15.49 4.23
N LYS A 102 -7.14 15.13 3.63
CA LYS A 102 -5.78 15.36 4.13
C LYS A 102 -5.01 16.17 3.08
N LEU A 103 -4.67 17.42 3.36
CA LEU A 103 -3.92 18.27 2.43
C LEU A 103 -2.59 18.73 3.04
N LEU A 104 -1.49 18.63 2.30
CA LEU A 104 -0.17 19.08 2.73
C LEU A 104 0.41 20.08 1.74
N VAL A 105 0.50 21.35 2.15
CA VAL A 105 1.24 22.41 1.45
C VAL A 105 2.70 22.35 1.87
N SER A 106 3.61 22.00 0.95
CA SER A 106 4.98 21.68 1.35
C SER A 106 6.09 22.06 0.37
N SER A 107 7.20 22.55 0.92
CA SER A 107 8.48 22.77 0.23
C SER A 107 9.44 21.58 0.33
N ALA A 108 8.99 20.44 0.86
CA ALA A 108 9.83 19.26 1.04
C ALA A 108 10.33 18.66 -0.28
N ARG A 109 11.45 17.95 -0.20
CA ARG A 109 12.04 17.24 -1.35
C ARG A 109 11.03 16.26 -1.95
N PRO A 110 10.95 16.14 -3.30
CA PRO A 110 10.02 15.24 -3.96
C PRO A 110 10.05 13.79 -3.45
N ALA A 111 11.24 13.28 -3.10
CA ALA A 111 11.38 11.93 -2.54
C ALA A 111 10.62 11.74 -1.21
N LEU A 112 10.62 12.74 -0.32
CA LEU A 112 9.84 12.65 0.93
C LEU A 112 8.34 12.73 0.64
N LEU A 113 7.93 13.60 -0.27
CA LEU A 113 6.51 13.71 -0.66
C LEU A 113 6.01 12.40 -1.29
N ALA A 114 6.83 11.76 -2.13
CA ALA A 114 6.55 10.45 -2.68
C ALA A 114 6.39 9.39 -1.58
N GLU A 115 7.30 9.36 -0.60
CA GLU A 115 7.23 8.45 0.56
C GLU A 115 5.92 8.61 1.35
N LEU A 116 5.50 9.86 1.60
CA LEU A 116 4.24 10.14 2.29
C LEU A 116 3.02 9.62 1.51
N ALA A 117 3.06 9.69 0.18
CA ALA A 117 2.01 9.20 -0.70
C ALA A 117 1.95 7.66 -0.81
N VAL A 118 2.97 6.93 -0.33
CA VAL A 118 2.96 5.46 -0.33
C VAL A 118 1.92 4.90 0.64
N HIS A 119 1.66 5.61 1.74
CA HIS A 119 0.91 5.06 2.88
C HIS A 119 -0.48 5.68 3.07
N ASN A 120 -0.72 6.88 2.54
CA ASN A 120 -1.95 7.63 2.75
C ASN A 120 -2.40 8.37 1.49
N ASP A 121 -3.70 8.64 1.39
CA ASP A 121 -4.36 9.44 0.37
C ASP A 121 -4.21 10.95 0.63
N ILE A 122 -2.98 11.39 0.90
CA ILE A 122 -2.65 12.79 1.14
C ILE A 122 -2.68 13.54 -0.20
N ILE A 123 -3.42 14.64 -0.25
CA ILE A 123 -3.35 15.61 -1.33
C ILE A 123 -2.13 16.48 -1.10
N LEU A 124 -1.11 16.27 -1.92
CA LEU A 124 0.13 17.02 -1.86
C LEU A 124 0.00 18.29 -2.69
N TYR A 125 0.34 19.44 -2.09
CA TYR A 125 0.47 20.73 -2.77
C TYR A 125 1.94 21.18 -2.67
N PRO A 126 2.82 20.71 -3.59
CA PRO A 126 4.22 21.12 -3.59
C PRO A 126 4.34 22.60 -3.91
N THR A 127 4.97 23.38 -3.04
CA THR A 127 5.15 24.82 -3.25
C THR A 127 6.25 25.13 -4.27
N LEU A 128 7.20 24.21 -4.46
CA LEU A 128 8.40 24.34 -5.29
C LEU A 128 9.35 25.51 -4.93
N VAL A 129 8.94 26.35 -3.99
CA VAL A 129 9.71 27.41 -3.34
C VAL A 129 9.57 27.25 -1.84
N ASP A 130 10.54 27.76 -1.08
CA ASP A 130 10.46 27.64 0.38
C ASP A 130 9.45 28.62 0.99
N LEU A 131 9.00 28.29 2.20
CA LEU A 131 8.02 29.04 2.97
C LEU A 131 8.74 29.89 4.02
N PHE A 132 9.13 31.10 3.61
CA PHE A 132 9.71 32.16 4.43
C PHE A 132 8.80 33.40 4.39
N GLY A 133 7.63 33.28 5.01
CA GLY A 133 6.64 34.34 5.08
C GLY A 133 5.74 34.45 3.84
N ILE A 134 4.98 35.54 3.84
CA ILE A 134 3.91 35.80 2.88
C ILE A 134 4.39 36.77 1.80
N ASN A 135 4.52 36.28 0.57
CA ASN A 135 4.78 37.06 -0.64
C ASN A 135 3.71 36.76 -1.69
N ALA A 136 3.71 37.48 -2.81
CA ALA A 136 2.68 37.32 -3.85
C ALA A 136 2.52 35.87 -4.36
N PHE A 137 3.61 35.10 -4.38
CA PHE A 137 3.56 33.70 -4.79
C PHE A 137 2.98 32.80 -3.68
N THR A 138 3.48 32.92 -2.44
CA THR A 138 3.00 32.09 -1.33
C THR A 138 1.55 32.41 -0.96
N GLN A 139 1.11 33.67 -1.09
CA GLN A 139 -0.30 34.06 -1.00
C GLN A 139 -1.18 33.25 -1.96
N ARG A 140 -0.85 33.28 -3.26
CA ARG A 140 -1.60 32.54 -4.28
C ARG A 140 -1.67 31.04 -3.99
N VAL A 141 -0.58 30.45 -3.51
CA VAL A 141 -0.53 29.04 -3.12
C VAL A 141 -1.46 28.76 -1.94
N LEU A 142 -1.37 29.56 -0.88
CA LEU A 142 -2.19 29.39 0.32
C LEU A 142 -3.67 29.71 0.07
N ASP A 143 -3.98 30.66 -0.80
CA ASP A 143 -5.35 30.96 -1.24
C ASP A 143 -5.99 29.74 -1.92
N ASN A 144 -5.27 29.14 -2.87
CA ASN A 144 -5.74 27.95 -3.57
C ASN A 144 -5.89 26.75 -2.63
N ALA A 145 -4.91 26.51 -1.75
CA ALA A 145 -4.97 25.43 -0.77
C ALA A 145 -6.13 25.63 0.22
N GLY A 146 -6.34 26.85 0.70
CA GLY A 146 -7.44 27.22 1.59
C GLY A 146 -8.80 27.01 0.94
N ARG A 147 -8.97 27.45 -0.32
CA ARG A 147 -10.19 27.20 -1.10
C ARG A 147 -10.44 25.71 -1.35
N ALA A 148 -9.39 24.96 -1.69
CA ALA A 148 -9.50 23.52 -1.92
C ALA A 148 -9.96 22.78 -0.66
N VAL A 149 -9.29 22.97 0.48
CA VAL A 149 -9.69 22.31 1.73
C VAL A 149 -11.05 22.80 2.23
N ALA A 150 -11.38 24.08 2.01
CA ALA A 150 -12.69 24.61 2.38
C ALA A 150 -13.83 24.05 1.53
N ALA A 151 -13.58 23.62 0.30
CA ALA A 151 -14.58 22.96 -0.55
C ALA A 151 -14.75 21.47 -0.24
N MET A 152 -13.73 20.80 0.33
CA MET A 152 -13.78 19.37 0.61
C MET A 152 -14.79 19.02 1.71
N GLN A 153 -15.70 18.10 1.40
CA GLN A 153 -16.64 17.57 2.39
C GLN A 153 -16.22 16.14 2.74
N TYR A 154 -16.30 15.83 4.03
CA TYR A 154 -16.15 14.48 4.52
C TYR A 154 -17.47 14.03 5.10
N GLU A 155 -18.05 13.01 4.48
CA GLU A 155 -19.15 12.28 5.06
C GLU A 155 -18.62 10.87 5.39
N PRO A 156 -18.54 10.50 6.68
CA PRO A 156 -18.20 9.15 7.05
C PRO A 156 -19.17 8.20 6.35
N SER A 157 -18.65 7.16 5.69
CA SER A 157 -19.47 6.12 5.06
C SER A 157 -20.44 5.54 6.11
N ARG A 158 -21.72 5.90 6.02
CA ARG A 158 -22.81 5.34 6.85
C ARG A 158 -23.43 4.08 6.23
N GLN A 159 -23.07 3.74 5.00
CA GLN A 159 -23.67 2.60 4.32
C GLN A 159 -23.03 1.30 4.81
N ARG A 160 -23.82 0.42 5.45
CA ARG A 160 -23.48 -1.01 5.53
C ARG A 160 -23.23 -1.48 4.10
N ARG A 161 -22.07 -2.13 3.89
CA ARG A 161 -21.70 -2.73 2.59
C ARG A 161 -22.88 -3.55 2.08
N ARG A 162 -23.44 -3.13 0.93
CA ARG A 162 -24.62 -3.77 0.34
C ARG A 162 -24.27 -5.06 -0.40
N LYS A 163 -23.01 -5.20 -0.81
CA LYS A 163 -22.46 -6.35 -1.52
C LYS A 163 -21.22 -6.85 -0.79
N LYS A 164 -20.97 -8.15 -0.90
CA LYS A 164 -19.66 -8.72 -0.56
C LYS A 164 -18.61 -8.16 -1.53
N ILE A 165 -17.40 -7.91 -1.05
CA ILE A 165 -16.28 -7.38 -1.84
C ILE A 165 -15.10 -8.35 -1.76
N VAL A 166 -14.53 -8.65 -2.92
CA VAL A 166 -13.34 -9.52 -3.06
C VAL A 166 -12.14 -8.68 -3.45
N ALA A 167 -11.03 -8.82 -2.72
CA ALA A 167 -9.75 -8.23 -3.11
C ALA A 167 -9.06 -9.11 -4.15
N ILE A 168 -8.44 -8.51 -5.17
CA ILE A 168 -7.69 -9.24 -6.20
C ILE A 168 -6.33 -8.58 -6.43
N THR A 169 -5.25 -9.34 -6.50
CA THR A 169 -3.95 -8.80 -6.94
C THR A 169 -3.73 -9.03 -8.43
N ALA A 170 -3.13 -8.06 -9.11
CA ALA A 170 -2.84 -8.15 -10.54
C ALA A 170 -1.51 -7.47 -10.88
N PHE A 171 -0.94 -7.85 -12.01
CA PHE A 171 0.19 -7.18 -12.63
C PHE A 171 -0.04 -7.10 -14.14
N GLY A 172 0.76 -6.32 -14.87
CA GLY A 172 0.58 -6.15 -16.32
C GLY A 172 0.48 -7.52 -17.03
N VAL A 173 1.35 -8.45 -16.63
CA VAL A 173 1.47 -9.82 -17.15
C VAL A 173 0.42 -10.83 -16.64
N THR A 174 -0.48 -10.42 -15.73
CA THR A 174 -1.59 -11.24 -15.20
C THR A 174 -2.95 -10.54 -15.33
N THR A 175 -2.99 -9.39 -16.03
CA THR A 175 -4.20 -8.58 -16.23
C THR A 175 -5.36 -9.37 -16.85
N PRO A 176 -5.14 -10.25 -17.86
CA PRO A 176 -6.23 -11.05 -18.41
C PRO A 176 -6.95 -11.90 -17.36
N ALA A 177 -6.22 -12.56 -16.46
CA ALA A 177 -6.80 -13.36 -15.39
C ALA A 177 -7.64 -12.50 -14.43
N ALA A 178 -7.07 -11.38 -13.95
CA ALA A 178 -7.74 -10.48 -13.02
C ALA A 178 -9.04 -9.90 -13.59
N ASN A 179 -9.02 -9.45 -14.86
CA ASN A 179 -10.23 -8.94 -15.53
C ASN A 179 -11.34 -9.98 -15.63
N GLN A 180 -10.98 -11.24 -15.86
CA GLN A 180 -11.96 -12.32 -15.92
C GLN A 180 -12.55 -12.65 -14.54
N CYS A 181 -11.74 -12.66 -13.48
CA CYS A 181 -12.24 -12.78 -12.11
C CYS A 181 -13.21 -11.64 -11.77
N VAL A 182 -12.86 -10.38 -12.08
CA VAL A 182 -13.73 -9.21 -11.86
C VAL A 182 -15.07 -9.37 -12.58
N ARG A 183 -15.06 -9.77 -13.86
CA ARG A 183 -16.28 -10.00 -14.63
C ARG A 183 -17.15 -11.08 -13.98
N ARG A 184 -16.57 -12.23 -13.66
CA ARG A 184 -17.28 -13.39 -13.10
C ARG A 184 -17.88 -13.11 -11.72
N LEU A 185 -17.17 -12.37 -10.87
CA LEU A 185 -17.66 -11.93 -9.55
C LEU A 185 -18.78 -10.89 -9.70
N GLY A 186 -18.65 -9.96 -10.65
CA GLY A 186 -19.67 -8.96 -10.96
C GLY A 186 -20.98 -9.58 -11.45
N GLU A 187 -20.91 -10.61 -12.30
CA GLU A 187 -22.07 -11.41 -12.74
C GLU A 187 -22.79 -12.10 -11.56
N ALA A 188 -22.07 -12.44 -10.49
CA ALA A 188 -22.62 -13.00 -9.26
C ALA A 188 -23.10 -11.92 -8.26
N GLY A 189 -23.00 -10.64 -8.61
CA GLY A 189 -23.46 -9.53 -7.77
C GLY A 189 -22.48 -9.06 -6.69
N LEU A 190 -21.23 -9.53 -6.72
CA LEU A 190 -20.16 -9.09 -5.83
C LEU A 190 -19.40 -7.91 -6.45
N ASP A 191 -18.79 -7.08 -5.62
CA ASP A 191 -17.82 -6.10 -6.10
C ASP A 191 -16.40 -6.68 -5.98
N ALA A 192 -15.50 -6.26 -6.86
CA ALA A 192 -14.10 -6.67 -6.84
C ALA A 192 -13.19 -5.44 -6.88
N ILE A 193 -12.16 -5.41 -6.03
CA ILE A 193 -11.16 -4.35 -6.02
C ILE A 193 -9.81 -4.95 -6.40
N VAL A 194 -9.23 -4.45 -7.50
CA VAL A 194 -7.96 -4.93 -8.03
C VAL A 194 -6.81 -4.06 -7.52
N PHE A 195 -5.80 -4.68 -6.94
CA PHE A 195 -4.59 -4.07 -6.43
C PHE A 195 -3.41 -4.40 -7.35
N PRO A 196 -2.65 -3.40 -7.83
CA PRO A 196 -1.43 -3.66 -8.55
C PRO A 196 -0.38 -4.25 -7.60
N ALA A 197 0.19 -5.41 -7.94
CA ALA A 197 1.23 -6.07 -7.16
C ALA A 197 2.60 -5.40 -7.35
N ASN A 198 2.70 -4.13 -6.94
CA ASN A 198 3.87 -3.27 -7.10
C ASN A 198 4.54 -2.90 -5.76
N GLY A 199 4.28 -3.68 -4.72
CA GLY A 199 4.71 -3.46 -3.34
C GLY A 199 3.73 -2.58 -2.57
N ALA A 200 3.42 -1.39 -3.10
CA ALA A 200 2.48 -0.47 -2.46
C ALA A 200 1.05 -0.99 -2.50
N GLY A 201 0.62 -1.57 -3.64
CA GLY A 201 -0.71 -2.13 -3.78
C GLY A 201 -0.94 -3.35 -2.89
N GLY A 202 0.01 -4.30 -2.82
CA GLY A 202 -0.05 -5.42 -1.88
C GLY A 202 -0.12 -4.98 -0.43
N ARG A 203 0.75 -4.05 0.00
CA ARG A 203 0.67 -3.46 1.35
C ARG A 203 -0.69 -2.85 1.65
N LYS A 204 -1.25 -2.09 0.69
CA LYS A 204 -2.55 -1.46 0.90
C LYS A 204 -3.68 -2.49 0.97
N MET A 205 -3.61 -3.55 0.16
CA MET A 205 -4.54 -4.67 0.24
C MET A 205 -4.50 -5.32 1.63
N GLU A 206 -3.32 -5.68 2.15
CA GLU A 206 -3.17 -6.27 3.49
C GLU A 206 -3.75 -5.37 4.58
N GLN A 207 -3.48 -4.05 4.52
CA GLN A 207 -4.05 -3.09 5.47
C GLN A 207 -5.58 -3.05 5.44
N LEU A 208 -6.18 -3.07 4.25
CA LEU A 208 -7.63 -3.02 4.08
C LEU A 208 -8.29 -4.36 4.46
N ILE A 209 -7.63 -5.49 4.21
CA ILE A 209 -8.04 -6.79 4.76
C ILE A 209 -8.03 -6.72 6.29
N ALA A 210 -6.93 -6.29 6.89
CA ALA A 210 -6.79 -6.14 8.34
C ALA A 210 -7.78 -5.13 8.95
N ALA A 211 -8.35 -4.22 8.15
CA ALA A 211 -9.43 -3.31 8.54
C ALA A 211 -10.84 -3.93 8.40
N GLY A 212 -10.98 -5.06 7.70
CA GLY A 212 -12.26 -5.75 7.50
C GLY A 212 -13.04 -5.28 6.27
N GLU A 213 -12.34 -4.70 5.28
CA GLU A 213 -12.95 -4.13 4.08
C GLU A 213 -13.25 -5.18 2.99
N PHE A 214 -12.90 -6.45 3.22
CA PHE A 214 -13.09 -7.54 2.26
C PHE A 214 -13.70 -8.77 2.93
N ASP A 215 -14.48 -9.52 2.14
CA ASP A 215 -15.07 -10.79 2.56
C ASP A 215 -14.26 -11.98 2.07
N ALA A 216 -13.47 -11.82 1.01
CA ALA A 216 -12.56 -12.85 0.50
C ALA A 216 -11.43 -12.24 -0.34
N VAL A 217 -10.42 -13.06 -0.66
CA VAL A 217 -9.23 -12.63 -1.42
C VAL A 217 -8.95 -13.61 -2.57
N ILE A 218 -8.69 -13.08 -3.76
CA ILE A 218 -8.06 -13.81 -4.87
C ILE A 218 -6.68 -13.19 -5.10
N ASP A 219 -5.68 -13.75 -4.43
CA ASP A 219 -4.31 -13.33 -4.59
C ASP A 219 -3.67 -13.98 -5.82
N LEU A 220 -4.08 -13.51 -7.01
CA LEU A 220 -3.63 -14.07 -8.29
C LEU A 220 -2.12 -13.84 -8.50
N THR A 221 -1.62 -12.70 -8.05
CA THR A 221 -0.28 -12.20 -8.37
C THR A 221 0.53 -11.93 -7.11
N THR A 222 1.41 -12.89 -6.79
CA THR A 222 2.24 -12.89 -5.58
C THR A 222 3.70 -12.51 -5.84
N THR A 223 3.99 -11.86 -6.99
CA THR A 223 5.32 -11.39 -7.41
C THR A 223 6.07 -10.56 -6.36
N GLU A 224 5.36 -9.84 -5.49
CA GLU A 224 5.95 -9.03 -4.41
C GLU A 224 6.77 -9.86 -3.41
N LEU A 225 6.52 -11.19 -3.32
CA LEU A 225 7.35 -12.11 -2.54
C LEU A 225 8.71 -12.38 -3.19
N ALA A 226 8.78 -12.40 -4.53
CA ALA A 226 10.03 -12.52 -5.25
C ALA A 226 10.92 -11.31 -4.97
N ASP A 227 10.33 -10.12 -5.05
CA ASP A 227 10.99 -8.86 -4.69
C ASP A 227 11.44 -8.84 -3.22
N GLU A 228 10.63 -9.30 -2.27
CA GLU A 228 11.03 -9.37 -0.86
C GLU A 228 12.23 -10.32 -0.62
N ILE A 229 12.20 -11.50 -1.24
CA ILE A 229 13.25 -12.52 -1.04
C ILE A 229 14.57 -12.12 -1.72
N VAL A 230 14.50 -11.57 -2.92
CA VAL A 230 15.68 -11.32 -3.77
C VAL A 230 16.21 -9.90 -3.60
N GLY A 231 15.42 -8.96 -3.05
CA GLY A 231 15.80 -7.56 -2.89
C GLY A 231 15.42 -6.70 -4.10
N GLY A 232 14.25 -6.96 -4.68
CA GLY A 232 13.62 -6.13 -5.70
C GLY A 232 13.00 -4.84 -5.12
N THR A 233 12.50 -4.00 -6.02
CA THR A 233 11.98 -2.67 -5.71
C THR A 233 10.48 -2.64 -5.42
N ALA A 234 9.77 -3.71 -5.75
CA ALA A 234 8.32 -3.86 -5.59
C ALA A 234 7.95 -4.82 -4.44
N SER A 235 8.78 -4.93 -3.41
CA SER A 235 8.41 -5.69 -2.21
C SER A 235 7.20 -5.06 -1.51
N ALA A 236 6.26 -5.89 -1.05
CA ALA A 236 5.17 -5.51 -0.15
C ALA A 236 5.52 -5.67 1.34
N GLY A 237 6.77 -5.99 1.66
CA GLY A 237 7.28 -6.12 3.01
C GLY A 237 6.90 -7.43 3.71
N PRO A 238 7.32 -7.58 4.97
CA PRO A 238 7.30 -8.87 5.66
C PRO A 238 5.89 -9.35 6.02
N ASP A 239 4.86 -8.52 5.92
CA ASP A 239 3.47 -8.89 6.28
C ASP A 239 2.63 -9.37 5.11
N ARG A 240 3.21 -9.45 3.90
CA ARG A 240 2.53 -9.96 2.73
C ARG A 240 2.00 -11.40 2.92
N LEU A 241 0.77 -11.65 2.48
CA LEU A 241 -0.02 -12.89 2.63
C LEU A 241 -0.42 -13.25 4.07
N LYS A 242 -0.41 -12.32 5.02
CA LYS A 242 -0.80 -12.62 6.42
C LYS A 242 -2.23 -12.20 6.76
N ALA A 243 -2.70 -11.05 6.28
CA ALA A 243 -3.91 -10.43 6.82
C ALA A 243 -5.17 -11.27 6.58
N ALA A 244 -5.25 -12.00 5.46
CA ALA A 244 -6.40 -12.86 5.16
C ALA A 244 -6.52 -14.03 6.14
N ALA A 245 -5.38 -14.63 6.52
CA ALA A 245 -5.32 -15.66 7.55
C ALA A 245 -5.68 -15.08 8.92
N ASP A 246 -5.11 -13.92 9.29
CA ASP A 246 -5.36 -13.26 10.58
C ASP A 246 -6.83 -12.81 10.75
N ARG A 247 -7.51 -12.49 9.64
CA ARG A 247 -8.93 -12.11 9.61
C ARG A 247 -9.88 -13.28 9.38
N SER A 248 -9.37 -14.49 9.17
CA SER A 248 -10.17 -15.67 8.88
C SER A 248 -11.17 -15.45 7.74
N ILE A 249 -10.70 -14.95 6.60
CA ILE A 249 -11.52 -14.83 5.38
C ILE A 249 -11.05 -15.83 4.30
N PRO A 250 -11.96 -16.35 3.45
CA PRO A 250 -11.59 -17.26 2.37
C PRO A 250 -10.55 -16.65 1.42
N GLN A 251 -9.55 -17.46 1.02
CA GLN A 251 -8.49 -17.00 0.11
C GLN A 251 -8.09 -18.02 -0.95
N VAL A 252 -7.97 -17.55 -2.19
CA VAL A 252 -7.28 -18.22 -3.30
C VAL A 252 -5.90 -17.59 -3.46
N VAL A 253 -4.84 -18.40 -3.54
CA VAL A 253 -3.49 -17.92 -3.85
C VAL A 253 -2.96 -18.57 -5.12
N ALA A 254 -2.33 -17.79 -5.98
CA ALA A 254 -1.70 -18.24 -7.21
C ALA A 254 -0.28 -17.64 -7.37
N PRO A 255 0.59 -18.28 -8.18
CA PRO A 255 1.98 -17.88 -8.36
C PRO A 255 2.16 -16.74 -9.38
N GLY A 256 1.14 -15.91 -9.64
CA GLY A 256 1.22 -14.95 -10.73
C GLY A 256 2.43 -14.04 -10.64
N ALA A 257 3.19 -13.99 -11.74
CA ALA A 257 4.41 -13.22 -11.89
C ALA A 257 5.54 -13.52 -10.87
N VAL A 258 5.56 -14.69 -10.20
CA VAL A 258 6.71 -15.08 -9.34
C VAL A 258 7.98 -15.43 -10.13
N ASP A 259 7.87 -15.50 -11.46
CA ASP A 259 8.97 -15.66 -12.41
C ASP A 259 9.84 -14.40 -12.56
N MET A 260 9.49 -13.27 -11.95
CA MET A 260 10.23 -12.01 -12.09
C MET A 260 10.46 -11.26 -10.78
N VAL A 261 11.60 -10.57 -10.70
CA VAL A 261 11.94 -9.58 -9.68
C VAL A 261 12.03 -8.21 -10.34
N ASN A 262 11.48 -7.18 -9.72
CA ASN A 262 11.34 -5.86 -10.31
C ASN A 262 12.47 -4.92 -9.91
N PHE A 263 13.11 -4.31 -10.90
CA PHE A 263 14.07 -3.22 -10.71
C PHE A 263 13.68 -2.00 -11.54
N GLY A 264 14.33 -0.87 -11.22
CA GLY A 264 14.25 0.35 -12.01
C GLY A 264 14.98 0.27 -13.36
N PRO A 265 15.54 1.38 -13.85
CA PRO A 265 16.35 1.38 -15.06
C PRO A 265 17.50 0.35 -14.98
N PRO A 266 18.02 -0.15 -16.11
CA PRO A 266 19.11 -1.14 -16.10
C PRO A 266 20.33 -0.72 -15.27
N SER A 267 20.63 0.59 -15.21
CA SER A 267 21.72 1.14 -14.41
C SER A 267 21.51 1.08 -12.89
N SER A 268 20.28 0.85 -12.41
CA SER A 268 19.98 0.71 -10.98
C SER A 268 20.02 -0.73 -10.49
N VAL A 269 20.22 -1.71 -11.38
CA VAL A 269 20.26 -3.13 -11.00
C VAL A 269 21.57 -3.40 -10.23
N PRO A 270 21.51 -3.98 -9.02
CA PRO A 270 22.71 -4.29 -8.23
C PRO A 270 23.72 -5.19 -8.96
N ASP A 271 25.01 -4.92 -8.78
CA ASP A 271 26.10 -5.60 -9.48
C ASP A 271 26.12 -7.13 -9.30
N GLN A 272 25.66 -7.61 -8.15
CA GLN A 272 25.54 -9.05 -7.87
C GLN A 272 24.62 -9.79 -8.85
N PHE A 273 23.75 -9.08 -9.56
CA PHE A 273 22.81 -9.66 -10.53
C PHE A 273 23.28 -9.57 -11.99
N ARG A 274 24.48 -9.05 -12.28
CA ARG A 274 24.95 -8.79 -13.66
C ARG A 274 24.87 -9.98 -14.61
N CYS A 275 24.97 -11.22 -14.11
CA CYS A 275 24.91 -12.44 -14.93
C CYS A 275 23.51 -13.07 -15.00
N ARG A 276 22.47 -12.35 -14.53
CA ARG A 276 21.09 -12.82 -14.55
C ARG A 276 20.42 -12.49 -15.88
N GLN A 277 19.32 -13.20 -16.15
CA GLN A 277 18.51 -12.93 -17.31
C GLN A 277 17.59 -11.74 -17.04
N PHE A 278 17.74 -10.70 -17.84
CA PHE A 278 16.95 -9.47 -17.74
C PHE A 278 16.03 -9.29 -18.95
N TYR A 279 14.89 -8.65 -18.70
CA TYR A 279 13.98 -8.17 -19.72
C TYR A 279 13.69 -6.68 -19.47
N SER A 280 13.95 -5.84 -20.47
CA SER A 280 13.60 -4.42 -20.38
C SER A 280 12.11 -4.26 -20.71
N HIS A 281 11.28 -4.13 -19.69
CA HIS A 281 9.85 -3.91 -19.85
C HIS A 281 9.58 -2.48 -20.32
N THR A 282 10.30 -1.52 -19.74
CA THR A 282 10.37 -0.14 -20.23
C THR A 282 11.79 0.39 -20.01
N ARG A 283 12.07 1.61 -20.50
CA ARG A 283 13.32 2.31 -20.19
C ARG A 283 13.53 2.57 -18.67
N TYR A 284 12.48 2.45 -17.87
CA TYR A 284 12.49 2.70 -16.43
C TYR A 284 12.28 1.43 -15.59
N THR A 285 12.04 0.28 -16.23
CA THR A 285 11.68 -0.95 -15.54
C THR A 285 12.41 -2.14 -16.15
N THR A 286 13.22 -2.80 -15.33
CA THR A 286 13.95 -4.01 -15.68
C THR A 286 13.40 -5.17 -14.87
N LEU A 287 12.97 -6.22 -15.54
CA LEU A 287 12.52 -7.45 -14.92
C LEU A 287 13.68 -8.45 -14.93
N MET A 288 13.92 -9.11 -13.81
CA MET A 288 14.94 -10.15 -13.69
C MET A 288 14.28 -11.51 -13.47
N ARG A 289 14.59 -12.51 -14.30
CA ARG A 289 14.03 -13.86 -14.17
C ARG A 289 14.49 -14.51 -12.87
N THR A 290 13.57 -14.99 -12.04
CA THR A 290 13.87 -15.78 -10.84
C THR A 290 14.38 -17.17 -11.19
N THR A 291 15.27 -17.71 -10.35
CA THR A 291 15.88 -19.04 -10.47
C THR A 291 15.05 -20.12 -9.78
N PRO A 292 15.35 -21.42 -10.00
CA PRO A 292 14.72 -22.50 -9.24
C PRO A 292 14.91 -22.41 -7.71
N SER A 293 16.07 -21.98 -7.24
CA SER A 293 16.34 -21.82 -5.81
C SER A 293 15.49 -20.70 -5.18
N GLU A 294 15.36 -19.58 -5.90
CA GLU A 294 14.52 -18.46 -5.48
C GLU A 294 13.04 -18.86 -5.50
N ASN A 295 12.58 -19.57 -6.55
CA ASN A 295 11.21 -20.10 -6.63
C ASN A 295 10.88 -21.08 -5.51
N ALA A 296 11.81 -21.97 -5.15
CA ALA A 296 11.64 -22.84 -4.00
C ALA A 296 11.51 -22.04 -2.68
N SER A 297 12.23 -20.92 -2.56
CA SER A 297 12.15 -20.03 -1.39
C SER A 297 10.81 -19.28 -1.35
N ILE A 298 10.33 -18.78 -2.50
CA ILE A 298 9.03 -18.13 -2.62
C ILE A 298 7.90 -19.13 -2.30
N GLY A 299 7.99 -20.36 -2.80
CA GLY A 299 7.03 -21.42 -2.52
C GLY A 299 6.98 -21.79 -1.03
N ARG A 300 8.13 -21.93 -0.37
CA ARG A 300 8.20 -22.15 1.09
C ARG A 300 7.56 -21.01 1.87
N LEU A 301 7.88 -19.77 1.52
CA LEU A 301 7.30 -18.60 2.18
C LEU A 301 5.78 -18.56 2.00
N THR A 302 5.29 -18.83 0.79
CA THR A 302 3.85 -18.91 0.49
C THR A 302 3.16 -19.95 1.37
N ALA A 303 3.73 -21.15 1.48
CA ALA A 303 3.21 -22.21 2.34
C ALA A 303 3.22 -21.83 3.82
N GLU A 304 4.30 -21.21 4.31
CA GLU A 304 4.43 -20.72 5.68
C GLU A 304 3.30 -19.73 6.03
N ARG A 305 3.01 -18.78 5.13
CA ARG A 305 1.96 -17.77 5.36
C ARG A 305 0.57 -18.41 5.35
N LEU A 306 0.29 -19.27 4.37
CA LEU A 306 -1.00 -19.95 4.27
C LEU A 306 -1.24 -20.94 5.39
N SER A 307 -0.20 -21.52 5.99
CA SER A 307 -0.33 -22.49 7.10
C SER A 307 -1.10 -21.95 8.31
N ARG A 308 -1.19 -20.61 8.45
CA ARG A 308 -1.92 -19.92 9.51
C ARG A 308 -3.41 -19.73 9.21
N ALA A 309 -3.87 -20.06 8.01
CA ALA A 309 -5.25 -19.85 7.61
C ALA A 309 -6.19 -20.82 8.36
N GLU A 310 -7.17 -20.25 9.05
CA GLU A 310 -8.26 -21.02 9.67
C GLU A 310 -9.53 -21.05 8.81
N ALA A 311 -9.78 -19.98 8.05
CA ALA A 311 -10.78 -19.99 7.00
C ALA A 311 -10.34 -20.84 5.80
N PRO A 312 -11.27 -21.27 4.93
CA PRO A 312 -10.94 -22.00 3.72
C PRO A 312 -9.84 -21.30 2.91
N ALA A 313 -8.85 -22.07 2.47
CA ALA A 313 -7.77 -21.58 1.63
C ALA A 313 -7.43 -22.62 0.55
N ILE A 314 -7.10 -22.14 -0.65
CA ILE A 314 -6.66 -22.99 -1.76
C ILE A 314 -5.50 -22.35 -2.51
N VAL A 315 -4.56 -23.17 -2.97
CA VAL A 315 -3.55 -22.76 -3.95
C VAL A 315 -3.96 -23.28 -5.32
N LEU A 316 -4.03 -22.38 -6.30
CA LEU A 316 -4.23 -22.74 -7.71
C LEU A 316 -2.90 -22.66 -8.47
N TRP A 317 -2.56 -23.75 -9.15
CA TRP A 317 -1.33 -23.84 -9.94
C TRP A 317 -1.62 -23.88 -11.45
N PRO A 318 -1.17 -22.88 -12.23
CA PRO A 318 -1.32 -22.86 -13.69
C PRO A 318 -0.17 -23.64 -14.36
N ALA A 319 -0.41 -24.87 -14.76
CA ALA A 319 0.64 -25.77 -15.25
C ALA A 319 1.36 -25.31 -16.54
N LYS A 320 0.77 -24.38 -17.30
CA LYS A 320 1.36 -23.85 -18.55
C LYS A 320 2.05 -22.49 -18.38
N GLY A 321 2.18 -22.01 -17.15
CA GLY A 321 3.00 -20.87 -16.80
C GLY A 321 2.28 -19.76 -16.05
N VAL A 322 3.09 -18.90 -15.41
CA VAL A 322 2.67 -17.98 -14.33
C VAL A 322 2.62 -16.51 -14.74
N SER A 323 3.02 -16.17 -15.97
CA SER A 323 3.02 -14.79 -16.49
C SER A 323 3.01 -14.76 -18.02
N ASP A 324 2.72 -13.60 -18.61
CA ASP A 324 2.87 -13.42 -20.06
C ASP A 324 4.28 -13.74 -20.61
N TYR A 325 5.32 -13.69 -19.76
CA TYR A 325 6.70 -14.03 -20.14
C TYR A 325 7.07 -15.50 -19.88
N ASP A 326 6.38 -16.15 -18.95
CA ASP A 326 6.52 -17.57 -18.65
C ASP A 326 5.40 -18.36 -19.33
N ARG A 327 5.64 -18.72 -20.58
CA ARG A 327 4.82 -19.59 -21.43
C ARG A 327 5.69 -20.24 -22.48
N ASP A 328 5.20 -21.25 -23.18
CA ASP A 328 6.01 -21.92 -24.21
C ASP A 328 6.53 -20.93 -25.26
N GLY A 329 7.86 -20.90 -25.44
CA GLY A 329 8.56 -19.93 -26.30
C GLY A 329 8.75 -18.53 -25.69
N GLY A 330 8.23 -18.28 -24.49
CA GLY A 330 8.37 -17.03 -23.76
C GLY A 330 9.77 -16.82 -23.20
N VAL A 331 10.15 -15.55 -23.03
CA VAL A 331 11.51 -15.17 -22.60
C VAL A 331 11.85 -15.70 -21.19
N PHE A 332 10.87 -15.82 -20.30
CA PHE A 332 11.06 -16.28 -18.92
C PHE A 332 10.60 -17.73 -18.70
N ARG A 333 10.35 -18.51 -19.77
CA ARG A 333 10.00 -19.92 -19.63
C ARG A 333 11.10 -20.70 -18.91
N ASP A 334 10.79 -21.26 -17.74
CA ASP A 334 11.68 -22.19 -17.03
C ASP A 334 10.86 -23.21 -16.21
N CYS A 335 10.68 -24.40 -16.79
CA CYS A 335 9.94 -25.50 -16.16
C CYS A 335 10.55 -25.95 -14.82
N ASN A 336 11.88 -25.81 -14.64
CA ASN A 336 12.54 -26.22 -13.41
C ASN A 336 12.23 -25.22 -12.28
N ALA A 337 12.18 -23.93 -12.61
CA ALA A 337 11.83 -22.90 -11.66
C ALA A 337 10.38 -23.05 -11.19
N ASP A 338 9.46 -23.26 -12.13
CA ASP A 338 8.06 -23.49 -11.86
C ASP A 338 7.83 -24.72 -10.98
N ARG A 339 8.50 -25.83 -11.34
CA ARG A 339 8.44 -27.07 -10.57
C ARG A 339 8.97 -26.88 -9.16
N ALA A 340 10.06 -26.13 -9.00
CA ALA A 340 10.64 -25.84 -7.70
C ALA A 340 9.69 -25.03 -6.80
N TRP A 341 8.92 -24.08 -7.35
CA TRP A 341 7.87 -23.38 -6.60
C TRP A 341 6.76 -24.35 -6.17
N LEU A 342 6.22 -25.13 -7.12
CA LEU A 342 5.11 -26.05 -6.87
C LEU A 342 5.46 -27.11 -5.83
N ASP A 343 6.63 -27.75 -5.97
CA ASP A 343 7.10 -28.78 -5.06
C ASP A 343 7.35 -28.19 -3.65
N ALA A 344 7.92 -26.98 -3.58
CA ALA A 344 8.11 -26.30 -2.30
C ALA A 344 6.76 -25.99 -1.60
N VAL A 345 5.74 -25.56 -2.34
CA VAL A 345 4.41 -25.32 -1.77
C VAL A 345 3.79 -26.63 -1.28
N LYS A 346 3.73 -27.66 -2.12
CA LYS A 346 3.13 -28.96 -1.77
C LYS A 346 3.78 -29.63 -0.57
N ASN A 347 5.11 -29.56 -0.47
CA ASN A 347 5.86 -30.20 0.60
C ASN A 347 5.75 -29.50 1.95
N ASN A 348 5.31 -28.23 1.98
CA ASN A 348 5.29 -27.42 3.20
C ASN A 348 3.88 -26.96 3.61
N LEU A 349 2.86 -27.16 2.77
CA LEU A 349 1.48 -26.85 3.14
C LEU A 349 0.90 -27.92 4.07
N PRO A 350 0.08 -27.52 5.07
CA PRO A 350 -0.65 -28.47 5.89
C PRO A 350 -1.72 -29.19 5.04
N PRO A 351 -2.08 -30.45 5.38
CA PRO A 351 -3.06 -31.22 4.61
C PRO A 351 -4.44 -30.59 4.46
N LYS A 352 -4.79 -29.60 5.32
CA LYS A 352 -6.06 -28.86 5.25
C LYS A 352 -6.15 -27.91 4.05
N ILE A 353 -5.01 -27.53 3.46
CA ILE A 353 -4.96 -26.59 2.32
C ILE A 353 -4.65 -27.38 1.05
N THR A 354 -5.57 -27.32 0.09
CA THR A 354 -5.42 -28.04 -1.16
C THR A 354 -4.59 -27.24 -2.16
N VAL A 355 -3.70 -27.93 -2.87
CA VAL A 355 -3.06 -27.42 -4.10
C VAL A 355 -3.77 -28.04 -5.30
N ARG A 356 -4.49 -27.22 -6.07
CA ARG A 356 -5.20 -27.66 -7.28
C ARG A 356 -4.40 -27.24 -8.51
N GLU A 357 -3.89 -28.23 -9.23
CA GLU A 357 -3.24 -28.02 -10.51
C GLU A 357 -4.27 -27.93 -11.64
N LEU A 358 -4.11 -26.94 -12.49
CA LEU A 358 -4.96 -26.70 -13.65
C LEU A 358 -4.10 -26.77 -14.92
N ASN A 359 -4.55 -27.53 -15.92
CA ASN A 359 -3.83 -27.70 -17.19
C ASN A 359 -4.02 -26.49 -18.14
N CYS A 360 -3.75 -25.29 -17.61
CA CYS A 360 -3.91 -24.02 -18.30
C CYS A 360 -2.78 -23.06 -17.91
N HIS A 361 -2.65 -21.98 -18.67
CA HIS A 361 -1.79 -20.85 -18.34
C HIS A 361 -2.56 -19.89 -17.41
N ILE A 362 -1.89 -19.11 -16.56
CA ILE A 362 -2.56 -18.23 -15.58
C ILE A 362 -3.59 -17.28 -16.21
N ASN A 363 -3.30 -16.80 -17.41
CA ASN A 363 -4.15 -15.88 -18.18
C ASN A 363 -5.25 -16.56 -19.00
N ASP A 364 -5.34 -17.90 -18.99
CA ASP A 364 -6.43 -18.60 -19.65
C ASP A 364 -7.75 -18.41 -18.87
N PRO A 365 -8.90 -18.30 -19.55
CA PRO A 365 -10.21 -18.15 -18.90
C PRO A 365 -10.52 -19.19 -17.82
N GLU A 366 -10.09 -20.42 -18.05
CA GLU A 366 -10.30 -21.56 -17.14
C GLU A 366 -9.67 -21.32 -15.75
N PHE A 367 -8.53 -20.62 -15.69
CA PHE A 367 -7.86 -20.32 -14.43
C PHE A 367 -8.66 -19.31 -13.60
N ALA A 368 -9.09 -18.22 -14.24
CA ALA A 368 -9.90 -17.19 -13.61
C ALA A 368 -11.27 -17.73 -13.16
N GLU A 369 -11.88 -18.60 -13.97
CA GLU A 369 -13.15 -19.27 -13.61
C GLU A 369 -12.98 -20.16 -12.37
N ALA A 370 -11.91 -20.97 -12.32
CA ALA A 370 -11.63 -21.81 -11.15
C ALA A 370 -11.41 -20.98 -9.87
N ALA A 371 -10.70 -19.85 -9.97
CA ALA A 371 -10.47 -18.94 -8.86
C ALA A 371 -11.77 -18.27 -8.37
N ALA A 372 -12.52 -17.67 -9.28
CA ALA A 372 -13.75 -16.96 -8.93
C ALA A 372 -14.85 -17.91 -8.43
N SER A 373 -15.06 -19.05 -9.09
CA SER A 373 -16.08 -20.01 -8.66
C SER A 373 -15.79 -20.61 -7.28
N TRP A 374 -14.52 -20.89 -6.96
CA TRP A 374 -14.17 -21.35 -5.62
C TRP A 374 -14.52 -20.32 -4.54
N ILE A 375 -14.24 -19.03 -4.78
CA ILE A 375 -14.62 -17.95 -3.84
C ILE A 375 -16.13 -17.83 -3.69
N LEU A 376 -16.87 -17.90 -4.80
CA LEU A 376 -18.33 -17.84 -4.77
C LEU A 376 -18.93 -18.99 -3.96
N GLU A 377 -18.37 -20.20 -4.10
CA GLU A 377 -18.76 -21.36 -3.30
C GLU A 377 -18.51 -21.14 -1.80
N GLN A 378 -17.34 -20.63 -1.41
CA GLN A 378 -17.04 -20.38 0.01
C GLN A 378 -17.97 -19.30 0.60
N LEU A 379 -18.18 -18.21 -0.14
CA LEU A 379 -19.03 -17.12 0.32
C LEU A 379 -20.52 -17.48 0.37
N ALA A 380 -20.96 -18.51 -0.35
CA ALA A 380 -22.33 -19.02 -0.28
C ALA A 380 -22.57 -19.93 0.94
N GLN A 381 -21.53 -20.54 1.51
CA GLN A 381 -21.62 -21.45 2.67
C GLN A 381 -21.63 -20.70 4.01
N GLU A 382 -21.23 -19.42 4.03
CA GLU A 382 -21.22 -18.56 5.22
C GLU A 382 -22.56 -17.89 5.53
N GLY A 383 -23.54 -18.00 4.63
CA GLY A 383 -24.91 -17.47 4.81
C GLY A 383 -25.91 -18.57 5.07
#